data_AF-A0A7J7YNC3-F1
#
_entry.id   AF-A0A7J7YNC3-F1
#
_cell.length_a   1.000
_cell.length_b   1.000
_cell.length_c   1.000
_cell.angle_alpha   90.00
_cell.angle_beta   90.00
_cell.angle_gamma   90.00
#
_symmetry.space_group_name_H-M   'P 1'
#
loop_
_entity.id
_entity.type
_entity.pdbx_description
1 polymer ?
#
loop_
_entity_poly.entity_id
_entity_poly.type
_entity_poly.pdbx_seq_one_letter_code
_entity_poly.pdbx_strand_id
1 'polypeptide(L)'
;MFLIRVLLPLHKVKSLSVYHPQLAYCVVQFLEKESSLTEPVIVGLLKFWPKTHSPKEVMFLNELEEILDVIEPSEFSKVMDPLFRQLAKCVSSPHFQVAERALYYWNNEYIMSLISDNAARVLPIMFPALYRNSKSHWNKTIHGLIYNALKLFMEMNQKLFDDCTQQYKAEKQKGRFRMKEREEMWQKIEELARLNPQYPMFRAPPPLPPVYSMETETPTAEDIQLLKRTMETEAVQMLKDIKKEKVLLRRKSELPQDVYTIKALEAHKRAEEFLTASQEAL
;
A
#
# COMPACT_ATOMS: atom_id res chain seq x y z
N MET A 1 -9.44 -22.93 -18.67
CA MET A 1 -8.36 -22.58 -19.64
C MET A 1 -8.43 -21.11 -20.09
N PHE A 2 -9.60 -20.58 -20.45
CA PHE A 2 -9.77 -19.19 -20.92
C PHE A 2 -9.37 -18.11 -19.90
N LEU A 3 -9.88 -18.17 -18.65
CA LEU A 3 -9.56 -17.21 -17.57
C LEU A 3 -8.04 -17.04 -17.39
N ILE A 4 -7.31 -18.14 -17.20
CA ILE A 4 -5.87 -18.12 -16.90
C ILE A 4 -5.03 -17.73 -18.13
N ARG A 5 -5.43 -18.13 -19.34
CA ARG A 5 -4.62 -17.94 -20.57
C ARG A 5 -4.95 -16.66 -21.33
N VAL A 6 -6.13 -16.08 -21.12
CA VAL A 6 -6.61 -14.91 -21.86
C VAL A 6 -6.88 -13.74 -20.91
N LEU A 7 -7.79 -13.88 -19.96
CA LEU A 7 -8.21 -12.77 -19.10
C LEU A 7 -7.08 -12.30 -18.18
N LEU A 8 -6.37 -13.20 -17.48
CA LEU A 8 -5.27 -12.79 -16.60
C LEU A 8 -4.15 -12.05 -17.34
N PRO A 9 -3.63 -12.51 -18.50
CA PRO A 9 -2.63 -11.76 -19.26
C PRO A 9 -3.07 -10.36 -19.72
N LEU A 10 -4.37 -10.08 -19.87
CA LEU A 10 -4.84 -8.73 -20.23
C LEU A 10 -4.48 -7.67 -19.17
N HIS A 11 -4.25 -8.08 -17.92
CA HIS A 11 -3.78 -7.18 -16.86
C HIS A 11 -2.37 -6.65 -17.10
N LYS A 12 -1.58 -7.24 -18.02
CA LYS A 12 -0.21 -6.79 -18.29
C LYS A 12 -0.13 -5.51 -19.12
N VAL A 13 -1.14 -5.22 -19.93
CA VAL A 13 -1.11 -4.14 -20.92
C VAL A 13 -1.11 -2.76 -20.25
N LYS A 14 -0.44 -1.76 -20.85
CA LYS A 14 -0.35 -0.40 -20.29
C LYS A 14 -1.71 0.32 -20.27
N SER A 15 -2.55 0.09 -21.27
CA SER A 15 -3.89 0.70 -21.42
C SER A 15 -4.98 0.00 -20.59
N LEU A 16 -4.61 -0.71 -19.52
CA LEU A 16 -5.55 -1.44 -18.66
C LEU A 16 -6.68 -0.54 -18.14
N SER A 17 -6.40 0.74 -17.87
CA SER A 17 -7.40 1.70 -17.35
C SER A 17 -8.64 1.85 -18.22
N VAL A 18 -8.56 1.54 -19.52
CA VAL A 18 -9.69 1.68 -20.46
C VAL A 18 -10.74 0.59 -20.25
N TYR A 19 -10.34 -0.60 -19.81
CA TYR A 19 -11.22 -1.78 -19.75
C TYR A 19 -11.17 -2.54 -18.41
N HIS A 20 -10.46 -2.02 -17.43
CA HIS A 20 -10.26 -2.69 -16.14
C HIS A 20 -11.56 -3.02 -15.40
N PRO A 21 -12.54 -2.10 -15.26
CA PRO A 21 -13.78 -2.43 -14.56
C PRO A 21 -14.50 -3.63 -15.17
N GLN A 22 -14.51 -3.72 -16.51
CA GLN A 22 -15.13 -4.83 -17.23
C GLN A 22 -14.32 -6.13 -17.05
N LEU A 23 -12.99 -6.04 -17.05
CA LEU A 23 -12.12 -7.19 -16.85
C LEU A 23 -12.23 -7.75 -15.43
N ALA A 24 -12.17 -6.89 -14.41
CA ALA A 24 -12.34 -7.26 -13.01
C ALA A 24 -13.70 -7.94 -12.79
N TYR A 25 -14.78 -7.35 -13.33
CA TYR A 25 -16.11 -7.95 -13.29
C TYR A 25 -16.12 -9.37 -13.89
N CYS A 26 -15.51 -9.58 -15.05
CA CYS A 26 -15.41 -10.91 -15.63
C CYS A 26 -14.63 -11.88 -14.74
N VAL A 27 -13.52 -11.46 -14.12
CA VAL A 27 -12.71 -12.30 -13.23
C VAL A 27 -13.53 -12.71 -12.00
N VAL A 28 -14.17 -11.75 -11.32
CA VAL A 28 -15.02 -12.01 -10.14
C VAL A 28 -16.17 -12.96 -10.48
N GLN A 29 -16.84 -12.75 -11.61
CA GLN A 29 -17.91 -13.64 -12.08
C GLN A 29 -17.44 -15.08 -12.32
N PHE A 30 -16.20 -15.30 -12.80
CA PHE A 30 -15.65 -16.64 -12.89
C PHE A 30 -15.45 -17.28 -11.50
N LEU A 31 -14.97 -16.51 -10.52
CA LEU A 31 -14.72 -17.00 -9.17
C LEU A 31 -16.00 -17.32 -8.41
N GLU A 32 -17.07 -16.54 -8.60
CA GLU A 32 -18.40 -16.82 -8.04
C GLU A 32 -18.98 -18.15 -8.55
N LYS A 33 -18.59 -18.59 -9.75
CA LYS A 33 -19.04 -19.88 -10.32
C LYS A 33 -18.14 -21.04 -9.93
N GLU A 34 -16.84 -20.80 -9.79
CA GLU A 34 -15.86 -21.84 -9.52
C GLU A 34 -14.74 -21.31 -8.62
N SER A 35 -14.95 -21.41 -7.30
CA SER A 35 -14.04 -20.87 -6.27
C SER A 35 -12.63 -21.50 -6.30
N SER A 36 -12.49 -22.73 -6.81
CA SER A 36 -11.19 -23.42 -6.97
C SER A 36 -10.21 -22.68 -7.90
N LEU A 37 -10.71 -21.75 -8.73
CA LEU A 37 -9.90 -20.91 -9.61
C LEU A 37 -9.25 -19.71 -8.88
N THR A 38 -9.59 -19.47 -7.62
CA THR A 38 -9.14 -18.27 -6.88
C THR A 38 -7.62 -18.27 -6.69
N GLU A 39 -7.04 -19.39 -6.27
CA GLU A 39 -5.60 -19.51 -6.07
C GLU A 39 -4.79 -19.15 -7.34
N PRO A 40 -5.01 -19.78 -8.51
CA PRO A 40 -4.27 -19.44 -9.72
C PRO A 40 -4.53 -18.01 -10.22
N VAL A 41 -5.72 -17.44 -9.95
CA VAL A 41 -6.03 -16.04 -10.27
C VAL A 41 -5.21 -15.07 -9.41
N ILE A 42 -5.24 -15.21 -8.08
CA ILE A 42 -4.50 -14.33 -7.17
C ILE A 42 -3.00 -14.46 -7.42
N VAL A 43 -2.47 -15.69 -7.54
CA VAL A 43 -1.05 -15.91 -7.87
C VAL A 43 -0.69 -15.28 -9.23
N GLY A 44 -1.59 -15.34 -10.21
CA GLY A 44 -1.43 -14.69 -11.51
C GLY A 44 -1.38 -13.16 -11.42
N LEU A 45 -2.30 -12.55 -10.67
CA LEU A 45 -2.30 -11.10 -10.43
C LEU A 45 -1.04 -10.64 -9.68
N LEU A 46 -0.64 -11.36 -8.63
CA LEU A 46 0.59 -11.09 -7.89
C LEU A 46 1.85 -11.21 -8.77
N LYS A 47 1.85 -12.15 -9.73
CA LYS A 47 2.93 -12.26 -10.72
C LYS A 47 2.98 -11.07 -11.68
N PHE A 48 1.84 -10.49 -12.01
CA PHE A 48 1.74 -9.33 -12.91
C PHE A 48 1.69 -7.99 -12.18
N TRP A 49 1.94 -7.98 -10.86
CA TRP A 49 1.87 -6.78 -10.04
C TRP A 49 2.72 -5.63 -10.63
N PRO A 50 2.12 -4.46 -10.89
CA PRO A 50 2.86 -3.33 -11.45
C PRO A 50 3.95 -2.85 -10.47
N LYS A 51 5.16 -2.58 -10.97
CA LYS A 51 6.30 -2.13 -10.15
C LYS A 51 6.66 -0.66 -10.32
N THR A 52 6.14 -0.03 -11.37
CA THR A 52 6.54 1.32 -11.80
C THR A 52 5.34 2.15 -12.26
N HIS A 53 4.11 1.71 -11.99
CA HIS A 53 2.89 2.36 -12.49
C HIS A 53 1.82 2.40 -11.39
N SER A 54 1.94 3.37 -10.49
CA SER A 54 1.12 3.49 -9.28
C SER A 54 -0.39 3.49 -9.53
N PRO A 55 -0.95 4.18 -10.56
CA PRO A 55 -2.39 4.10 -10.83
C PRO A 55 -2.87 2.67 -11.11
N LYS A 56 -2.00 1.84 -11.69
CA LYS A 56 -2.32 0.45 -12.02
C LYS A 56 -2.16 -0.45 -10.80
N GLU A 57 -1.24 -0.13 -9.89
CA GLU A 57 -1.21 -0.78 -8.56
C GLU A 57 -2.50 -0.52 -7.79
N VAL A 58 -3.02 0.72 -7.81
CA VAL A 58 -4.32 1.06 -7.20
C VAL A 58 -5.46 0.26 -7.84
N MET A 59 -5.46 0.10 -9.16
CA MET A 59 -6.44 -0.74 -9.86
C MET A 59 -6.35 -2.21 -9.44
N PHE A 60 -5.14 -2.78 -9.35
CA PHE A 60 -4.94 -4.15 -8.86
C PHE A 60 -5.40 -4.31 -7.40
N LEU A 61 -5.17 -3.31 -6.55
CA LEU A 61 -5.69 -3.31 -5.18
C LEU A 61 -7.22 -3.23 -5.14
N ASN A 62 -7.86 -2.53 -6.08
CA ASN A 62 -9.33 -2.54 -6.20
C ASN A 62 -9.85 -3.92 -6.57
N GLU A 63 -9.36 -4.48 -7.67
CA GLU A 63 -9.79 -5.80 -8.15
C GLU A 63 -9.54 -6.89 -7.11
N LEU A 64 -8.40 -6.83 -6.42
CA LEU A 64 -8.07 -7.80 -5.39
C LEU A 64 -8.98 -7.70 -4.17
N GLU A 65 -9.51 -6.52 -3.82
CA GLU A 65 -10.54 -6.41 -2.78
C GLU A 65 -11.85 -7.05 -3.25
N GLU A 66 -12.29 -6.76 -4.48
CA GLU A 66 -13.51 -7.36 -5.05
C GLU A 66 -13.42 -8.90 -5.10
N ILE A 67 -12.23 -9.45 -5.40
CA ILE A 67 -11.97 -10.89 -5.34
C ILE A 67 -12.04 -11.41 -3.90
N LEU A 68 -11.49 -10.66 -2.93
CA LEU A 68 -11.52 -11.05 -1.52
C LEU A 68 -12.93 -10.96 -0.91
N ASP A 69 -13.84 -10.16 -1.46
CA ASP A 69 -15.24 -10.12 -1.01
C ASP A 69 -16.02 -11.40 -1.33
N VAL A 70 -15.59 -12.15 -2.35
CA VAL A 70 -16.24 -13.41 -2.78
C VAL A 70 -15.41 -14.66 -2.48
N ILE A 71 -14.22 -14.51 -1.91
CA ILE A 71 -13.32 -15.65 -1.63
C ILE A 71 -13.89 -16.54 -0.52
N GLU A 72 -13.80 -17.86 -0.69
CA GLU A 72 -14.07 -18.80 0.40
C GLU A 72 -12.90 -18.88 1.39
N PRO A 73 -13.13 -19.08 2.71
CA PRO A 73 -12.04 -19.19 3.69
C PRO A 73 -11.02 -20.29 3.36
N SER A 74 -11.48 -21.41 2.79
CA SER A 74 -10.66 -22.54 2.34
C SER A 74 -9.65 -22.15 1.25
N GLU A 75 -10.05 -21.29 0.31
CA GLU A 75 -9.21 -20.76 -0.75
C GLU A 75 -8.30 -19.64 -0.25
N PHE A 76 -8.80 -18.80 0.67
CA PHE A 76 -8.01 -17.73 1.30
C PHE A 76 -6.75 -18.28 1.99
N SER A 77 -6.86 -19.38 2.74
CA SER A 77 -5.71 -19.99 3.43
C SER A 77 -4.58 -20.42 2.48
N LYS A 78 -4.87 -20.69 1.20
CA LYS A 78 -3.85 -21.05 0.20
C LYS A 78 -3.04 -19.85 -0.29
N VAL A 79 -3.67 -18.67 -0.31
CA VAL A 79 -3.11 -17.45 -0.91
C VAL A 79 -2.68 -16.37 0.08
N MET A 80 -3.09 -16.47 1.36
CA MET A 80 -2.86 -15.41 2.36
C MET A 80 -1.39 -15.02 2.50
N ASP A 81 -0.47 -15.98 2.52
CA ASP A 81 0.96 -15.71 2.71
C ASP A 81 1.56 -14.83 1.58
N PRO A 82 1.45 -15.19 0.29
CA PRO A 82 1.94 -14.34 -0.80
C PRO A 82 1.13 -13.04 -0.95
N LEU A 83 -0.19 -13.07 -0.70
CA LEU A 83 -1.07 -11.90 -0.74
C LEU A 83 -0.63 -10.83 0.27
N PHE A 84 -0.52 -11.18 1.55
CA PHE A 84 -0.16 -10.23 2.60
C PHE A 84 1.30 -9.79 2.53
N ARG A 85 2.20 -10.60 1.96
CA ARG A 85 3.56 -10.13 1.62
C ARG A 85 3.54 -9.02 0.58
N GLN A 86 2.59 -9.04 -0.36
CA GLN A 86 2.44 -7.97 -1.33
C GLN A 86 1.75 -6.75 -0.72
N LEU A 87 0.68 -6.94 0.06
CA LEU A 87 0.02 -5.85 0.79
C LEU A 87 0.98 -5.13 1.74
N ALA A 88 1.87 -5.84 2.44
CA ALA A 88 2.90 -5.24 3.28
C ALA A 88 3.82 -4.27 2.52
N LYS A 89 4.13 -4.56 1.25
CA LYS A 89 4.89 -3.66 0.38
C LYS A 89 4.05 -2.45 -0.03
N CYS A 90 2.78 -2.65 -0.38
CA CYS A 90 1.86 -1.57 -0.75
C CYS A 90 1.63 -0.59 0.42
N VAL A 91 1.44 -1.10 1.63
CA VAL A 91 1.36 -0.30 2.87
C VAL A 91 2.66 0.47 3.13
N SER A 92 3.81 -0.12 2.80
CA SER A 92 5.12 0.54 2.90
C SER A 92 5.46 1.43 1.70
N SER A 93 4.53 1.61 0.76
CA SER A 93 4.78 2.39 -0.44
C SER A 93 4.92 3.89 -0.10
N PRO A 94 5.93 4.59 -0.63
CA PRO A 94 6.02 6.04 -0.47
C PRO A 94 4.89 6.78 -1.23
N HIS A 95 4.23 6.11 -2.17
CA HIS A 95 3.14 6.68 -2.97
C HIS A 95 1.82 6.60 -2.19
N PHE A 96 1.35 7.74 -1.69
CA PHE A 96 0.24 7.78 -0.74
C PHE A 96 -1.03 7.07 -1.25
N GLN A 97 -1.41 7.22 -2.53
CA GLN A 97 -2.62 6.57 -3.05
C GLN A 97 -2.55 5.03 -3.01
N VAL A 98 -1.34 4.46 -3.12
CA VAL A 98 -1.15 3.00 -3.05
C VAL A 98 -1.25 2.54 -1.59
N ALA A 99 -0.58 3.26 -0.68
CA ALA A 99 -0.61 2.95 0.75
C ALA A 99 -2.02 3.12 1.35
N GLU A 100 -2.70 4.23 1.03
CA GLU A 100 -4.08 4.52 1.44
C GLU A 100 -5.01 3.41 0.96
N ARG A 101 -4.94 3.09 -0.33
CA ARG A 101 -5.81 2.07 -0.92
C ARG A 101 -5.62 0.69 -0.28
N ALA A 102 -4.38 0.32 0.02
CA ALA A 102 -4.07 -0.94 0.69
C ALA A 102 -4.55 -0.94 2.16
N LEU A 103 -4.40 0.18 2.88
CA LEU A 103 -4.84 0.31 4.26
C LEU A 103 -6.38 0.30 4.41
N TYR A 104 -7.12 0.67 3.36
CA TYR A 104 -8.59 0.56 3.38
C TYR A 104 -9.12 -0.87 3.42
N TYR A 105 -8.30 -1.90 3.19
CA TYR A 105 -8.70 -3.29 3.40
C TYR A 105 -9.10 -3.56 4.87
N TRP A 106 -8.53 -2.80 5.83
CA TRP A 106 -8.89 -2.91 7.24
C TRP A 106 -10.28 -2.35 7.58
N ASN A 107 -10.93 -1.67 6.64
CA ASN A 107 -12.31 -1.18 6.81
C ASN A 107 -13.35 -2.19 6.28
N ASN A 108 -12.91 -3.19 5.52
CA ASN A 108 -13.79 -4.21 4.98
C ASN A 108 -14.02 -5.30 6.04
N GLU A 109 -15.27 -5.46 6.47
CA GLU A 109 -15.64 -6.39 7.56
C GLU A 109 -15.33 -7.85 7.22
N TYR A 110 -15.52 -8.25 5.97
CA TYR A 110 -15.27 -9.62 5.55
C TYR A 110 -13.76 -9.92 5.47
N ILE A 111 -12.97 -9.01 4.89
CA ILE A 111 -11.51 -9.15 4.90
C ILE A 111 -10.99 -9.18 6.34
N MET A 112 -11.53 -8.33 7.23
CA MET A 112 -11.13 -8.31 8.63
C MET A 112 -11.48 -9.61 9.38
N SER A 113 -12.60 -10.26 9.06
CA SER A 113 -12.92 -11.56 9.65
C SER A 113 -11.95 -12.66 9.18
N LEU A 114 -11.62 -12.70 7.89
CA LEU A 114 -10.60 -13.62 7.34
C LEU A 114 -9.23 -13.41 7.99
N ILE A 115 -8.83 -12.15 8.20
CA ILE A 115 -7.59 -11.80 8.91
C ILE A 115 -7.64 -12.27 10.36
N SER A 116 -8.77 -12.09 11.05
CA SER A 116 -8.96 -12.51 12.44
C SER A 116 -8.77 -14.01 12.62
N ASP A 117 -9.39 -14.82 11.76
CA ASP A 117 -9.29 -16.28 11.83
C ASP A 117 -7.89 -16.79 11.51
N ASN A 118 -7.10 -16.01 10.77
CA ASN A 118 -5.74 -16.36 10.32
C ASN A 118 -4.64 -15.47 10.94
N ALA A 119 -4.94 -14.81 12.07
CA ALA A 119 -4.07 -13.79 12.66
C ALA A 119 -2.64 -14.29 12.94
N ALA A 120 -2.51 -15.55 13.36
CA ALA A 120 -1.23 -16.21 13.64
C ALA A 120 -0.26 -16.21 12.43
N ARG A 121 -0.78 -16.16 11.20
CA ARG A 121 0.01 -16.12 9.95
C ARG A 121 0.10 -14.71 9.39
N VAL A 122 -1.02 -13.98 9.37
CA VAL A 122 -1.10 -12.66 8.74
C VAL A 122 -0.35 -11.60 9.54
N LEU A 123 -0.51 -11.56 10.87
CA LEU A 123 0.06 -10.52 11.70
C LEU A 123 1.60 -10.47 11.62
N PRO A 124 2.36 -11.58 11.75
CA PRO A 124 3.82 -11.54 11.62
C PRO A 124 4.32 -11.00 10.28
N ILE A 125 3.54 -11.16 9.20
CA ILE A 125 3.88 -10.66 7.85
C ILE A 125 3.65 -9.14 7.77
N MET A 126 2.53 -8.67 8.30
CA MET A 126 2.13 -7.25 8.21
C MET A 126 2.80 -6.36 9.25
N PHE A 127 3.12 -6.91 10.42
CA PHE A 127 3.63 -6.14 11.57
C PHE A 127 4.90 -5.33 11.24
N PRO A 128 5.95 -5.88 10.59
CA PRO A 128 7.14 -5.11 10.26
C PRO A 128 6.87 -3.89 9.38
N ALA A 129 5.96 -4.03 8.41
CA ALA A 129 5.58 -2.94 7.51
C ALA A 129 4.82 -1.84 8.26
N LEU A 130 3.79 -2.21 9.02
CA LEU A 130 2.98 -1.25 9.79
C LEU A 130 3.82 -0.56 10.87
N TYR A 131 4.59 -1.31 11.66
CA TYR A 131 5.37 -0.77 12.77
C TYR A 131 6.54 0.11 12.32
N ARG A 132 7.12 -0.14 11.15
CA ARG A 132 8.16 0.73 10.58
C ARG A 132 7.56 2.06 10.13
N ASN A 133 6.45 2.01 9.40
CA ASN A 133 5.84 3.20 8.82
C ASN A 133 5.05 4.04 9.84
N SER A 134 4.60 3.46 10.96
CA SER A 134 4.00 4.22 12.07
C SER A 134 4.96 5.21 12.74
N LYS A 135 6.27 5.19 12.43
CA LYS A 135 7.25 6.10 13.02
C LYS A 135 7.59 7.30 12.15
N SER A 136 7.57 7.12 10.84
CA SER A 136 8.17 8.10 9.94
C SER A 136 7.51 8.15 8.56
N HIS A 137 6.23 7.77 8.45
CA HIS A 137 5.50 8.01 7.22
C HIS A 137 5.25 9.52 7.05
N TRP A 138 5.59 10.07 5.88
CA TRP A 138 5.54 11.52 5.63
C TRP A 138 4.11 12.08 5.56
N ASN A 139 3.15 11.26 5.11
CA ASN A 139 1.75 11.63 5.00
C ASN A 139 0.99 11.31 6.31
N LYS A 140 0.38 12.34 6.90
CA LYS A 140 -0.36 12.26 8.17
C LYS A 140 -1.60 11.36 8.10
N THR A 141 -2.33 11.35 6.98
CA THR A 141 -3.51 10.49 6.81
C THR A 141 -3.12 9.03 6.84
N ILE A 142 -2.09 8.66 6.08
CA ILE A 142 -1.54 7.29 6.06
C ILE A 142 -1.06 6.87 7.46
N HIS A 143 -0.41 7.79 8.17
CA HIS A 143 0.05 7.56 9.54
C HIS A 143 -1.12 7.19 10.47
N GLY A 144 -2.23 7.93 10.42
CA GLY A 144 -3.44 7.61 11.17
C GLY A 144 -4.08 6.27 10.78
N LEU A 145 -4.14 5.95 9.47
CA LEU A 145 -4.63 4.66 8.99
C LEU A 145 -3.76 3.48 9.46
N ILE A 146 -2.43 3.66 9.51
CA ILE A 146 -1.51 2.65 10.05
C ILE A 146 -1.76 2.42 11.54
N TYR A 147 -1.97 3.49 12.33
CA TYR A 147 -2.30 3.34 13.75
C TYR A 147 -3.62 2.62 13.97
N ASN A 148 -4.64 2.94 13.17
CA ASN A 148 -5.90 2.22 13.20
C ASN A 148 -5.70 0.72 12.93
N ALA A 149 -4.96 0.37 11.88
CA ALA A 149 -4.66 -1.02 11.55
C ALA A 149 -3.87 -1.74 12.67
N LEU A 150 -2.86 -1.08 13.26
CA LEU A 150 -2.11 -1.63 14.40
C LEU A 150 -3.02 -1.84 15.62
N LYS A 151 -3.95 -0.92 15.88
CA LYS A 151 -4.92 -1.04 16.96
C LYS A 151 -5.85 -2.24 16.76
N LEU A 152 -6.42 -2.40 15.58
CA LEU A 152 -7.28 -3.55 15.26
C LEU A 152 -6.56 -4.88 15.44
N PHE A 153 -5.28 -4.95 15.03
CA PHE A 153 -4.45 -6.14 15.25
C PHE A 153 -4.16 -6.44 16.73
N MET A 154 -3.97 -5.39 17.54
CA MET A 154 -3.78 -5.54 18.98
C MET A 154 -5.06 -6.02 19.68
N GLU A 155 -6.22 -5.48 19.30
CA GLU A 155 -7.54 -5.89 19.83
C GLU A 155 -7.88 -7.35 19.45
N MET A 156 -7.46 -7.78 18.27
CA MET A 156 -7.67 -9.14 17.76
C MET A 156 -6.87 -10.20 18.55
N ASN A 157 -5.58 -9.95 18.82
CA ASN A 157 -4.77 -10.86 19.64
C ASN A 157 -3.60 -10.13 20.29
N GLN A 158 -3.81 -9.66 21.52
CA GLN A 158 -2.82 -8.88 22.26
C GLN A 158 -1.51 -9.65 22.49
N LYS A 159 -1.59 -10.93 22.85
CA LYS A 159 -0.41 -11.76 23.11
C LYS A 159 0.46 -11.90 21.86
N LEU A 160 -0.17 -12.23 20.73
CA LEU A 160 0.52 -12.38 19.45
C LEU A 160 1.14 -11.05 18.97
N PHE A 161 0.45 -9.93 19.22
CA PHE A 161 0.96 -8.60 18.93
C PHE A 161 2.22 -8.27 19.73
N ASP A 162 2.22 -8.57 21.04
CA ASP A 162 3.38 -8.39 21.91
C ASP A 162 4.55 -9.31 21.49
N ASP A 163 4.27 -10.56 21.11
CA ASP A 163 5.26 -11.50 20.61
C ASP A 163 5.90 -11.00 19.30
N CYS A 164 5.10 -10.50 18.35
CA CYS A 164 5.60 -9.90 17.11
C CYS A 164 6.44 -8.65 17.36
N THR A 165 6.04 -7.84 18.34
CA THR A 165 6.81 -6.65 18.76
C THR A 165 8.19 -7.06 19.29
N GLN A 166 8.27 -8.11 20.11
CA GLN A 166 9.52 -8.62 20.64
C GLN A 166 10.39 -9.24 19.54
N GLN A 167 9.81 -10.07 18.68
CA GLN A 167 10.51 -10.69 17.56
C GLN A 167 11.09 -9.62 16.62
N TYR A 168 10.31 -8.60 16.26
CA TYR A 168 10.78 -7.51 15.42
C TYR A 168 11.98 -6.77 16.02
N LYS A 169 11.96 -6.49 17.34
CA LYS A 169 13.10 -5.88 18.03
C LYS A 169 14.33 -6.80 18.01
N ALA A 170 14.15 -8.09 18.27
CA ALA A 170 15.23 -9.06 18.26
C ALA A 170 15.85 -9.21 16.86
N GLU A 171 15.03 -9.27 15.81
CA GLU A 171 15.49 -9.32 14.41
C GLU A 171 16.22 -8.04 14.01
N LYS A 172 15.74 -6.86 14.44
CA LYS A 172 16.44 -5.58 14.20
C LYS A 172 17.83 -5.58 14.84
N GLN A 173 17.98 -6.08 16.05
CA GLN A 173 19.28 -6.19 16.72
C GLN A 173 20.21 -7.22 16.06
N LYS A 174 19.69 -8.40 15.70
CA LYS A 174 20.44 -9.41 14.94
C LYS A 174 20.90 -8.86 13.58
N GLY A 175 20.07 -8.08 12.90
CA GLY A 175 20.43 -7.41 11.66
C GLY A 175 21.58 -6.42 11.81
N ARG A 176 21.59 -5.64 12.91
CA ARG A 176 22.70 -4.74 13.25
C ARG A 176 24.00 -5.50 13.52
N PHE A 177 23.94 -6.61 14.25
CA PHE A 177 25.10 -7.46 14.50
C PHE A 177 25.68 -8.04 13.20
N ARG A 178 24.83 -8.62 12.33
CA ARG A 178 25.26 -9.12 11.02
C ARG A 178 25.87 -8.04 10.13
N MET A 179 25.40 -6.80 10.22
CA MET A 179 25.96 -5.68 9.48
C MET A 179 27.37 -5.34 9.99
N LYS A 180 27.58 -5.34 11.31
CA LYS A 180 28.92 -5.18 11.92
C LYS A 180 29.87 -6.31 11.53
N GLU A 181 29.43 -7.56 11.63
CA GLU A 181 30.26 -8.71 11.19
C GLU A 181 30.65 -8.61 9.72
N ARG A 182 29.71 -8.16 8.86
CA ARG A 182 29.99 -7.93 7.44
C ARG A 182 31.03 -6.84 7.24
N GLU A 183 30.92 -5.73 7.99
CA GLU A 183 31.88 -4.63 7.94
C GLU A 183 33.27 -5.08 8.39
N GLU A 184 33.37 -5.83 9.49
CA GLU A 184 34.63 -6.41 9.97
C GLU A 184 35.25 -7.38 8.95
N MET A 185 34.44 -8.22 8.29
CA MET A 185 34.91 -9.09 7.21
C MET A 185 35.43 -8.28 6.03
N TRP A 186 34.75 -7.20 5.63
CA TRP A 186 35.22 -6.31 4.57
C TRP A 186 36.53 -5.61 4.92
N GLN A 187 36.68 -5.16 6.17
CA GLN A 187 37.92 -4.54 6.65
C GLN A 187 39.09 -5.53 6.59
N LYS A 188 38.87 -6.79 7.00
CA LYS A 188 39.89 -7.86 6.89
C LYS A 188 40.27 -8.13 5.43
N ILE A 189 39.30 -8.18 4.53
CA ILE A 189 39.56 -8.33 3.09
C ILE A 189 40.38 -7.15 2.57
N GLU A 190 40.06 -5.92 2.96
CA GLU A 190 40.80 -4.73 2.55
C GLU A 190 42.24 -4.75 3.07
N GLU A 191 42.44 -5.15 4.33
CA GLU A 191 43.77 -5.26 4.93
C GLU A 191 44.62 -6.32 4.23
N LEU A 192 44.06 -7.50 3.96
CA LEU A 192 44.72 -8.54 3.18
C LEU A 192 45.03 -8.08 1.74
N ALA A 193 44.11 -7.38 1.11
CA ALA A 193 44.32 -6.81 -0.22
C ALA A 193 45.48 -5.80 -0.20
N ARG A 194 45.63 -5.00 0.86
CA ARG A 194 46.71 -4.01 1.01
C ARG A 194 48.11 -4.62 1.05
N LEU A 195 48.23 -5.87 1.49
CA LEU A 195 49.49 -6.61 1.48
C LEU A 195 49.89 -7.10 0.09
N ASN A 196 48.99 -7.05 -0.90
CA ASN A 196 49.29 -7.47 -2.25
C ASN A 196 50.19 -6.43 -2.96
N PRO A 197 51.33 -6.83 -3.57
CA PRO A 197 52.20 -5.93 -4.32
C PRO A 197 51.50 -5.15 -5.44
N GLN A 198 50.39 -5.69 -5.99
CA GLN A 198 49.61 -5.07 -7.05
C GLN A 198 48.53 -4.09 -6.53
N TYR A 199 48.30 -4.04 -5.22
CA TYR A 199 47.30 -3.17 -4.60
C TYR A 199 47.40 -1.67 -4.97
N PRO A 200 48.61 -1.08 -5.09
CA PRO A 200 48.75 0.32 -5.48
C PRO A 200 48.21 0.63 -6.89
N MET A 201 48.18 -0.35 -7.80
CA MET A 201 47.66 -0.16 -9.17
C MET A 201 46.13 -0.03 -9.23
N PHE A 202 45.41 -0.52 -8.21
CA PHE A 202 43.95 -0.55 -8.16
C PHE A 202 43.35 0.38 -7.09
N ARG A 203 44.18 1.16 -6.39
CA ARG A 203 43.71 2.11 -5.39
C ARG A 203 43.07 3.33 -6.08
N ALA A 204 41.76 3.32 -6.22
CA ALA A 204 41.02 4.54 -6.54
C ALA A 204 41.18 5.55 -5.38
N PRO A 205 41.38 6.86 -5.65
CA PRO A 205 41.35 7.88 -4.60
C PRO A 205 39.98 7.85 -3.88
N PRO A 206 39.92 8.08 -2.56
CA PRO A 206 38.64 8.09 -1.87
C PRO A 206 37.76 9.22 -2.44
N PRO A 207 36.48 8.97 -2.79
CA PRO A 207 35.54 10.05 -3.03
C PRO A 207 35.39 10.88 -1.75
N LEU A 208 35.34 12.21 -1.90
CA LEU A 208 35.09 13.17 -0.82
C LEU A 208 33.77 12.85 -0.08
N PRO A 209 33.66 13.12 1.24
CA PRO A 209 32.42 12.90 1.99
C PRO A 209 31.37 13.98 1.60
N PRO A 210 30.06 13.65 1.60
CA PRO A 210 29.36 13.36 2.85
C PRO A 210 28.46 12.11 2.77
N VAL A 211 28.62 11.21 3.75
CA VAL A 211 27.55 10.28 4.11
C VAL A 211 26.78 10.95 5.24
N TYR A 212 25.61 11.50 4.94
CA TYR A 212 24.62 11.71 5.99
C TYR A 212 24.27 10.34 6.56
N SER A 213 24.78 10.06 7.76
CA SER A 213 24.28 8.95 8.57
C SER A 213 22.85 9.30 8.97
N MET A 214 21.87 8.73 8.27
CA MET A 214 20.53 8.63 8.84
C MET A 214 20.56 7.52 9.89
N GLU A 215 21.07 7.85 11.08
CA GLU A 215 20.82 7.03 12.25
C GLU A 215 19.32 7.11 12.56
N THR A 216 18.55 6.11 12.12
CA THR A 216 17.25 5.87 12.74
C THR A 216 17.53 5.34 14.13
N GLU A 217 17.47 6.24 15.12
CA GLU A 217 17.56 5.93 16.53
C GLU A 217 16.68 4.74 16.89
N THR A 218 17.17 3.92 17.81
CA THR A 218 16.39 2.84 18.40
C THR A 218 15.35 3.43 19.33
N PRO A 219 14.08 3.02 19.24
CA PRO A 219 13.05 3.56 20.10
C PRO A 219 13.30 3.17 21.55
N THR A 220 13.15 4.13 22.46
CA THR A 220 13.18 3.90 23.90
C THR A 220 11.85 3.30 24.37
N ALA A 221 11.80 2.82 25.62
CA ALA A 221 10.54 2.35 26.21
C ALA A 221 9.47 3.46 26.26
N GLU A 222 9.89 4.72 26.26
CA GLU A 222 9.04 5.91 26.24
C GLU A 222 8.31 6.06 24.91
N ASP A 223 8.95 5.77 23.77
CA ASP A 223 8.29 5.80 22.46
C ASP A 223 7.15 4.79 22.35
N ILE A 224 7.26 3.66 23.05
CA ILE A 224 6.23 2.62 23.07
C ILE A 224 5.04 3.04 23.93
N GLN A 225 5.30 3.69 25.06
CA GLN A 225 4.23 4.28 25.88
C GLN A 225 3.57 5.47 25.17
N LEU A 226 4.34 6.28 24.45
CA LEU A 226 3.81 7.36 23.63
C LEU A 226 2.95 6.82 22.50
N LEU A 227 3.39 5.77 21.79
CA LEU A 227 2.55 5.07 20.81
C LEU A 227 1.25 4.59 21.44
N LYS A 228 1.28 3.91 22.60
CA LYS A 228 0.07 3.45 23.30
C LYS A 228 -0.86 4.63 23.67
N ARG A 229 -0.30 5.72 24.18
CA ARG A 229 -1.07 6.91 24.59
C ARG A 229 -1.65 7.67 23.39
N THR A 230 -0.89 7.80 22.30
CA THR A 230 -1.34 8.41 21.04
C THR A 230 -2.43 7.56 20.38
N MET A 231 -2.29 6.22 20.41
CA MET A 231 -3.35 5.31 19.95
C MET A 231 -4.67 5.50 20.70
N GLU A 232 -4.61 5.79 22.01
CA GLU A 232 -5.81 6.09 22.81
C GLU A 232 -6.43 7.46 22.45
N THR A 233 -5.61 8.49 22.17
CA THR A 233 -6.11 9.84 21.87
C THR A 233 -6.61 9.99 20.44
N GLU A 234 -5.89 9.45 19.46
CA GLU A 234 -6.27 9.54 18.04
C GLU A 234 -7.46 8.63 17.70
N ALA A 235 -7.62 7.49 18.38
CA ALA A 235 -8.80 6.64 18.20
C ALA A 235 -10.09 7.35 18.64
N VAL A 236 -10.04 8.15 19.69
CA VAL A 236 -11.18 8.96 20.16
C VAL A 236 -11.51 10.08 19.17
N GLN A 237 -10.51 10.62 18.47
CA GLN A 237 -10.69 11.66 17.46
C GLN A 237 -11.24 11.11 16.13
N MET A 238 -10.69 9.99 15.64
CA MET A 238 -11.19 9.29 14.45
C MET A 238 -12.64 8.81 14.61
N LEU A 239 -13.03 8.30 15.78
CA LEU A 239 -14.43 7.94 16.05
C LEU A 239 -15.39 9.14 16.02
N LYS A 240 -14.90 10.33 16.40
CA LYS A 240 -15.68 11.57 16.31
C LYS A 240 -15.80 12.06 14.87
N ASP A 241 -14.75 11.88 14.07
CA ASP A 241 -14.74 12.32 12.67
C ASP A 241 -15.56 11.37 11.77
N ILE A 242 -15.50 10.05 12.01
CA ILE A 242 -16.39 9.06 11.37
C ILE A 242 -17.86 9.29 11.74
N LYS A 243 -18.16 9.67 12.99
CA LYS A 243 -19.54 10.04 13.39
C LYS A 243 -20.01 11.34 12.75
N LYS A 244 -19.11 12.29 12.48
CA LYS A 244 -19.42 13.52 11.73
C LYS A 244 -19.71 13.25 10.26
N GLU A 245 -19.04 12.28 9.65
CA GLU A 245 -19.24 11.91 8.24
C GLU A 245 -20.55 11.15 7.97
N LYS A 246 -21.21 10.57 8.99
CA LYS A 246 -22.54 9.96 8.79
C LYS A 246 -23.69 10.96 8.54
N VAL A 247 -23.40 12.27 8.48
CA VAL A 247 -24.34 13.31 8.01
C VAL A 247 -23.78 13.95 6.73
N LEU A 248 -23.61 13.17 5.66
CA LEU A 248 -23.28 13.70 4.34
C LEU A 248 -24.54 14.23 3.66
N LEU A 249 -24.90 15.48 3.98
CA LEU A 249 -25.54 16.34 2.98
C LEU A 249 -24.50 16.60 1.88
N ARG A 250 -24.79 16.10 0.67
CA ARG A 250 -24.00 16.24 -0.55
C ARG A 250 -23.59 17.71 -0.77
N ARG A 251 -22.40 18.10 -0.31
CA ARG A 251 -21.79 19.39 -0.68
C ARG A 251 -21.30 19.28 -2.12
N LYS A 252 -21.88 20.11 -3.00
CA LYS A 252 -21.37 20.31 -4.35
C LYS A 252 -19.95 20.89 -4.24
N SER A 253 -19.02 20.33 -5.01
CA SER A 253 -17.65 20.82 -5.14
C SER A 253 -17.66 22.23 -5.75
N GLU A 254 -17.23 23.23 -4.98
CA GLU A 254 -16.84 24.52 -5.55
C GLU A 254 -15.39 24.40 -6.01
N LEU A 255 -15.21 24.17 -7.31
CA LEU A 255 -13.91 24.27 -7.97
C LEU A 255 -13.47 25.76 -7.96
N PRO A 256 -12.18 26.06 -7.77
CA PRO A 256 -11.66 27.41 -7.95
C PRO A 256 -12.03 27.90 -9.35
N GLN A 257 -12.75 29.01 -9.42
CA GLN A 257 -13.15 29.61 -10.68
C GLN A 257 -11.92 30.21 -11.36
N ASP A 258 -11.53 29.64 -12.49
CA ASP A 258 -10.47 30.19 -13.32
C ASP A 258 -10.95 31.51 -13.96
N VAL A 259 -10.32 32.60 -13.50
CA VAL A 259 -10.60 33.98 -13.94
C VAL A 259 -10.43 34.14 -15.46
N TYR A 260 -9.53 33.36 -16.09
CA TYR A 260 -9.38 33.35 -17.54
C TYR A 260 -10.58 32.73 -18.24
N THR A 261 -11.10 31.63 -17.70
CA THR A 261 -12.29 30.95 -18.23
C THR A 261 -13.54 31.84 -18.11
N ILE A 262 -13.71 32.57 -17.00
CA ILE A 262 -14.81 33.53 -16.83
C ILE A 262 -14.71 34.67 -17.85
N LYS A 263 -13.53 35.29 -18.01
CA LYS A 263 -13.34 36.35 -19.01
C LYS A 263 -13.57 35.86 -20.44
N ALA A 264 -13.17 34.63 -20.76
CA ALA A 264 -13.40 34.05 -22.09
C ALA A 264 -14.89 33.83 -22.37
N LEU A 265 -15.66 33.40 -21.36
CA LEU A 265 -17.12 33.24 -21.47
C LEU A 265 -17.84 34.59 -21.56
N GLU A 266 -17.41 35.61 -20.81
CA GLU A 266 -17.95 36.97 -20.90
C GLU A 266 -17.64 37.65 -22.25
N ALA A 267 -16.46 37.38 -22.81
CA ALA A 267 -16.05 37.91 -24.12
C ALA A 267 -16.69 37.16 -25.31
N HIS A 268 -17.31 35.99 -25.08
CA HIS A 268 -17.85 35.16 -26.14
C HIS A 268 -19.22 35.67 -26.61
N LYS A 269 -19.23 36.45 -27.69
CA LYS A 269 -20.46 36.77 -28.44
C LYS A 269 -20.84 35.61 -29.35
N ARG A 270 -22.05 35.08 -29.16
CA ARG A 270 -22.63 34.01 -29.98
C ARG A 270 -22.92 34.54 -31.39
N ALA A 271 -22.53 33.82 -32.44
CA ALA A 271 -22.75 34.21 -33.83
C ALA A 271 -24.20 33.97 -34.31
N GLU A 272 -25.21 34.35 -33.51
CA GLU A 272 -26.62 34.15 -33.88
C GLU A 272 -27.15 35.19 -34.87
N GLU A 273 -26.41 36.26 -35.19
CA GLU A 273 -26.79 37.20 -36.25
C GLU A 273 -26.80 36.56 -37.66
N PHE A 274 -26.34 35.31 -37.82
CA PHE A 274 -26.34 34.59 -39.10
C PHE A 274 -27.19 33.31 -39.13
N LEU A 275 -27.97 33.01 -38.09
CA LEU A 275 -28.85 31.84 -38.06
C LEU A 275 -30.31 32.27 -37.98
N THR A 276 -30.90 32.52 -39.15
CA THR A 276 -32.36 32.64 -39.30
C THR A 276 -33.00 31.27 -39.09
N ALA A 277 -33.85 31.16 -38.06
CA ALA A 277 -34.61 29.95 -37.81
C ALA A 277 -35.71 29.80 -38.88
N SER A 278 -35.68 28.70 -39.65
CA SER A 278 -36.80 28.31 -40.51
C SER A 278 -37.96 27.84 -39.63
N GLN A 279 -39.08 28.57 -39.65
CA GLN A 279 -40.36 28.07 -39.16
C GLN A 279 -40.88 27.01 -40.14
N GLU A 280 -40.76 25.73 -39.79
CA GLU A 280 -41.64 24.67 -40.31
C GLU A 280 -41.43 23.36 -39.53
N ALA A 281 -42.37 23.07 -38.64
CA ALA A 281 -42.85 21.72 -38.32
C ALA A 281 -43.96 21.88 -37.26
N LEU A 282 -45.19 22.02 -37.77
CA LEU A 282 -46.45 21.78 -37.04
C LEU A 282 -46.55 20.30 -36.63
#